data_AF-A0AAJ1D311-F1
#
_entry.id   AF-A0AAJ1D311-F1
#
_cell.length_a   1.000
_cell.length_b   1.000
_cell.length_c   1.000
_cell.angle_alpha   90.00
_cell.angle_beta   90.00
_cell.angle_gamma   90.00
#
_symmetry.space_group_name_H-M   'P 1'
#
loop_
_entity.id
_entity.type
_entity.pdbx_description
1 polymer ?
#
loop_
_entity_poly.entity_id
_entity_poly.type
_entity_poly.pdbx_seq_one_letter_code
_entity_poly.pdbx_strand_id
1 'polypeptide(L)'
;MKQRVEQYERDEREFLESCRCRLLEVLPGATPENLTQRILAYLVYGTDTEAEELDAWQRRAWEQPGPYRPLVSPVGGDGHIEAEEAGFLASDIPEHWHPLVRDGETRWMIERNAAAAGFFSEMDYLKWRHSNENESLS
;
A
#
# COMPACT_ATOMS: atom_id res chain seq x y z
N MET A 1 -1.10 22.11 -19.25
CA MET A 1 -0.35 20.88 -18.93
C MET A 1 0.74 21.11 -17.89
N LYS A 2 1.75 21.97 -18.13
CA LYS A 2 2.88 22.20 -17.20
C LYS A 2 2.47 22.60 -15.77
N GLN A 3 1.55 23.55 -15.64
CA GLN A 3 1.05 23.98 -14.31
C GLN A 3 0.39 22.88 -13.48
N ARG A 4 -0.23 21.87 -14.13
CA ARG A 4 -0.85 20.74 -13.41
C ARG A 4 0.17 19.74 -12.90
N VAL A 5 1.28 19.57 -13.62
CA VAL A 5 2.38 18.68 -13.22
C VAL A 5 3.15 19.31 -12.06
N GLU A 6 3.46 20.60 -12.15
CA GLU A 6 4.17 21.33 -11.09
C GLU A 6 3.35 21.38 -9.78
N GLN A 7 2.02 21.46 -9.88
CA GLN A 7 1.15 21.39 -8.71
C GLN A 7 1.15 19.98 -8.11
N TYR A 8 1.00 18.94 -8.93
CA TYR A 8 1.03 17.55 -8.47
C TYR A 8 2.36 17.21 -7.78
N GLU A 9 3.50 17.62 -8.35
CA GLU A 9 4.82 17.42 -7.74
C GLU A 9 4.98 18.20 -6.42
N ARG A 10 4.31 19.35 -6.26
CA ARG A 10 4.30 20.09 -5.00
C ARG A 10 3.48 19.35 -3.95
N ASP A 11 2.26 18.96 -4.31
CA ASP A 11 1.33 18.26 -3.42
C ASP A 11 1.94 16.92 -2.97
N GLU A 12 2.62 16.21 -3.86
CA GLU A 12 3.33 14.96 -3.55
C GLU A 12 4.50 15.20 -2.59
N ARG A 13 5.28 16.26 -2.77
CA ARG A 13 6.36 16.60 -1.83
C ARG A 13 5.82 16.95 -0.45
N GLU A 14 4.79 17.77 -0.38
CA GLU A 14 4.15 18.15 0.89
C GLU A 14 3.56 16.93 1.60
N PHE A 15 2.94 16.03 0.84
CA PHE A 15 2.44 14.75 1.34
C PHE A 15 3.57 13.88 1.91
N LEU A 16 4.66 13.68 1.15
CA LEU A 16 5.80 12.88 1.60
C LEU A 16 6.50 13.49 2.82
N GLU A 17 6.61 14.81 2.90
CA GLU A 17 7.15 15.49 4.09
C GLU A 17 6.26 15.30 5.30
N SER A 18 4.94 15.41 5.14
CA SER A 18 3.97 15.13 6.20
C SER A 18 4.06 13.67 6.68
N CYS A 19 4.10 12.72 5.74
CA CYS A 19 4.31 11.31 6.04
C CYS A 19 5.64 11.07 6.75
N ARG A 20 6.71 11.74 6.34
CA ARG A 20 8.02 11.63 6.99
C ARG A 20 7.96 12.07 8.45
N CYS A 21 7.35 13.21 8.75
CA CYS A 21 7.17 13.68 10.11
C CYS A 21 6.37 12.68 10.95
N ARG A 22 5.23 12.20 10.42
CA ARG A 22 4.39 11.20 11.11
C ARG A 22 5.15 9.91 11.39
N LEU A 23 5.87 9.37 10.40
CA LEU A 23 6.62 8.12 10.56
C LEU A 23 7.77 8.25 11.56
N LEU A 24 8.42 9.42 11.66
CA LEU A 24 9.44 9.65 12.70
C LEU A 24 8.86 9.64 14.12
N GLU A 25 7.59 9.97 14.29
CA GLU A 25 6.90 9.92 15.58
C GLU A 25 6.37 8.53 15.91
N VAL A 26 5.85 7.82 14.92
CA VAL A 26 5.19 6.51 15.08
C VAL A 26 6.21 5.36 15.13
N LEU A 27 7.23 5.39 14.28
CA LEU A 27 8.14 4.25 14.12
C LEU A 27 9.20 4.23 15.24
N PRO A 28 9.33 3.12 15.98
CA PRO A 28 10.28 3.04 17.08
C PRO A 28 11.72 3.13 16.56
N GLY A 29 12.47 4.10 17.08
CA GLY A 29 13.88 4.31 16.72
C GLY A 29 14.10 4.85 15.30
N ALA A 30 13.06 5.34 14.63
CA ALA A 30 13.22 6.03 13.37
C ALA A 30 13.93 7.38 13.57
N THR A 31 14.87 7.67 12.69
CA THR A 31 15.64 8.91 12.64
C THR A 31 15.66 9.41 11.19
N PRO A 32 15.89 10.72 10.96
CA PRO A 32 16.00 11.26 9.61
C PRO A 32 17.06 10.55 8.74
N GLU A 33 18.09 9.98 9.36
CA GLU A 33 19.18 9.28 8.69
C GLU A 33 18.81 7.86 8.26
N ASN A 34 18.04 7.13 9.09
CA ASN A 34 17.64 5.75 8.78
C ASN A 34 16.34 5.68 7.95
N LEU A 35 15.45 6.67 8.07
CA LEU A 35 14.26 6.83 7.24
C LEU A 35 14.63 7.54 5.93
N THR A 36 15.42 6.85 5.10
CA THR A 36 15.82 7.34 3.77
C THR A 36 14.60 7.57 2.89
N GLN A 37 14.74 8.40 1.84
CA GLN A 37 13.64 8.66 0.89
C GLN A 37 13.10 7.36 0.26
N ARG A 38 13.98 6.38 0.01
CA ARG A 38 13.57 5.07 -0.53
C ARG A 38 12.70 4.29 0.45
N ILE A 39 13.06 4.30 1.74
CA ILE A 39 12.30 3.60 2.78
C ILE A 39 10.98 4.33 3.05
N LEU A 40 11.01 5.66 3.08
CA LEU A 40 9.81 6.49 3.17
C LEU A 40 8.82 6.16 2.05
N ALA A 41 9.27 6.15 0.79
CA ALA A 41 8.42 5.80 -0.35
C ALA A 41 7.90 4.35 -0.24
N TYR A 42 8.75 3.41 0.17
CA TYR A 42 8.33 2.02 0.37
C TYR A 42 7.20 1.88 1.40
N LEU A 43 7.31 2.57 2.53
CA LEU A 43 6.28 2.55 3.56
C LEU A 43 5.01 3.27 3.09
N VAL A 44 5.15 4.49 2.58
CA VAL A 44 3.99 5.32 2.19
C VAL A 44 3.18 4.73 1.05
N TYR A 45 3.82 4.11 0.06
CA TYR A 45 3.12 3.56 -1.11
C TYR A 45 2.90 2.05 -1.03
N GLY A 46 3.71 1.33 -0.25
CA GLY A 46 3.63 -0.12 -0.14
C GLY A 46 2.80 -0.62 1.05
N THR A 47 2.44 0.27 1.97
CA THR A 47 1.59 -0.06 3.13
C THR A 47 0.41 0.89 3.19
N ASP A 48 -0.68 0.43 3.77
CA ASP A 48 -1.94 1.17 3.80
C ASP A 48 -2.40 1.55 5.21
N THR A 49 -1.83 0.91 6.23
CA THR A 49 -2.18 1.16 7.64
C THR A 49 -0.96 1.36 8.51
N GLU A 50 -1.12 2.08 9.61
CA GLU A 50 -0.05 2.27 10.60
C GLU A 50 0.50 0.93 11.14
N ALA A 51 -0.37 -0.08 11.28
CA ALA A 51 0.03 -1.41 11.69
C ALA A 51 0.95 -2.07 10.66
N GLU A 52 0.65 -1.94 9.37
CA GLU A 52 1.51 -2.42 8.30
C GLU A 52 2.83 -1.63 8.20
N GLU A 53 2.80 -0.32 8.44
CA GLU A 53 4.02 0.52 8.49
C GLU A 53 4.96 0.09 9.61
N LEU A 54 4.42 -0.08 10.82
CA LEU A 54 5.17 -0.55 12.00
C LEU A 54 5.76 -1.92 11.77
N ASP A 55 4.97 -2.80 11.17
CA ASP A 55 5.38 -4.15 10.87
C ASP A 55 6.47 -4.21 9.78
N ALA A 56 6.28 -3.49 8.67
CA ALA A 56 7.27 -3.32 7.62
C ALA A 56 8.57 -2.73 8.17
N TRP A 57 8.49 -1.78 9.11
CA TRP A 57 9.61 -1.17 9.82
C TRP A 57 10.38 -2.17 10.69
N GLN A 58 9.68 -2.90 11.56
CA GLN A 58 10.31 -3.87 12.46
C GLN A 58 11.03 -4.99 11.70
N ARG A 59 10.48 -5.41 10.56
CA ARG A 59 11.06 -6.47 9.73
C ARG A 59 12.05 -5.98 8.69
N ARG A 60 12.18 -4.66 8.51
CA ARG A 60 12.95 -4.04 7.42
C ARG A 60 12.53 -4.61 6.06
N ALA A 61 11.22 -4.64 5.81
CA ALA A 61 10.63 -5.33 4.65
C ALA A 61 11.19 -4.84 3.29
N TRP A 62 11.65 -3.59 3.21
CA TRP A 62 12.32 -3.00 2.04
C TRP A 62 13.68 -3.64 1.69
N GLU A 63 14.25 -4.49 2.55
CA GLU A 63 15.47 -5.25 2.24
C GLU A 63 15.18 -6.48 1.40
N GLN A 64 13.93 -6.95 1.42
CA GLN A 64 13.48 -8.03 0.55
C GLN A 64 13.05 -7.43 -0.79
N PRO A 65 13.33 -8.13 -1.91
CA PRO A 65 12.84 -7.71 -3.20
C PRO A 65 11.32 -7.88 -3.28
N GLY A 66 10.64 -6.84 -3.74
CA GLY A 66 9.20 -6.86 -4.01
C GLY A 66 8.38 -5.92 -3.11
N PRO A 67 7.07 -5.81 -3.39
CA PRO A 67 6.15 -5.03 -2.58
C PRO A 67 6.01 -5.62 -1.17
N TYR A 68 5.55 -4.80 -0.23
CA TYR A 68 5.28 -5.26 1.13
C TYR A 68 4.17 -6.32 1.13
N ARG A 69 4.32 -7.29 2.04
CA ARG A 69 3.40 -8.40 2.25
C ARG A 69 3.16 -8.53 3.75
N PRO A 70 1.94 -8.26 4.24
CA PRO A 70 1.59 -8.54 5.63
C PRO A 70 1.78 -10.04 5.91
N LEU A 71 2.34 -10.38 7.08
CA LEU A 71 2.17 -11.74 7.60
C LEU A 71 0.74 -11.78 8.15
N VAL A 72 -0.07 -12.69 7.62
CA VAL A 72 -1.45 -12.93 8.07
C VAL A 72 -1.57 -12.85 9.59
N SER A 73 -2.46 -11.97 10.08
CA SER A 73 -2.85 -11.95 11.49
C SER A 73 -3.70 -13.20 11.75
N PRO A 74 -3.43 -14.00 12.81
CA PRO A 74 -4.11 -15.26 13.03
C PRO A 74 -5.48 -15.02 13.68
N VAL A 75 -6.45 -14.54 12.91
CA VAL A 75 -7.85 -14.57 13.32
C VAL A 75 -8.69 -15.09 12.16
N GLY A 76 -9.02 -16.38 12.23
CA GLY A 76 -10.04 -17.01 11.38
C GLY A 76 -9.51 -18.04 10.38
N GLY A 77 -8.80 -19.07 10.85
CA GLY A 77 -8.42 -20.21 10.03
C GLY A 77 -8.97 -21.51 10.60
N ASP A 78 -10.22 -21.85 10.32
CA ASP A 78 -10.66 -23.23 10.22
C ASP A 78 -10.67 -23.65 8.75
N GLY A 79 -9.88 -24.66 8.40
CA GLY A 79 -9.93 -25.27 7.07
C GLY A 79 -8.60 -25.35 6.35
N HIS A 80 -7.72 -26.21 6.88
CA HIS A 80 -6.89 -27.16 6.13
C HIS A 80 -6.87 -26.99 4.60
N ILE A 81 -5.80 -26.43 4.04
CA ILE A 81 -5.29 -26.81 2.71
C ILE A 81 -3.77 -26.99 2.82
N GLU A 82 -3.35 -28.15 2.32
CA GLU A 82 -2.00 -28.69 2.35
C GLU A 82 -0.99 -27.69 1.78
N ALA A 83 -0.04 -27.32 2.64
CA ALA A 83 1.25 -26.84 2.22
C ALA A 83 1.86 -27.90 1.31
N GLU A 84 2.04 -27.62 0.01
CA GLU A 84 3.26 -27.85 -0.80
C GLU A 84 3.18 -27.14 -2.18
N GLU A 85 2.52 -25.97 -2.33
CA GLU A 85 2.73 -25.07 -3.49
C GLU A 85 2.20 -23.63 -3.26
N ALA A 86 1.89 -23.29 -2.01
CA ALA A 86 1.34 -21.98 -1.60
C ALA A 86 2.44 -21.02 -1.13
N GLY A 87 3.57 -20.95 -1.85
CA GLY A 87 4.66 -19.97 -1.58
C GLY A 87 4.28 -18.51 -1.89
N PHE A 88 3.00 -18.26 -2.17
CA PHE A 88 2.43 -17.01 -2.66
C PHE A 88 1.17 -16.68 -1.84
N LEU A 89 1.30 -16.73 -0.51
CA LEU A 89 0.23 -16.44 0.44
C LEU A 89 -0.60 -15.25 -0.05
N ALA A 90 -1.87 -15.51 -0.36
CA ALA A 90 -2.82 -14.47 -0.71
C ALA A 90 -2.84 -13.47 0.44
N SER A 91 -2.26 -12.29 0.20
CA SER A 91 -2.41 -11.19 1.13
C SER A 91 -3.90 -10.84 1.13
N ASP A 92 -4.55 -11.02 2.27
CA ASP A 92 -5.93 -10.58 2.44
C ASP A 92 -6.03 -9.10 2.06
N ILE A 93 -7.14 -8.77 1.40
CA ILE A 93 -7.45 -7.39 1.06
C ILE A 93 -7.66 -6.64 2.39
N PRO A 94 -6.94 -5.53 2.63
CA PRO A 94 -7.11 -4.77 3.86
C PRO A 94 -8.58 -4.34 4.05
N GLU A 95 -9.07 -4.37 5.29
CA GLU A 95 -10.50 -4.12 5.56
C GLU A 95 -10.99 -2.77 5.01
N HIS A 96 -10.15 -1.75 5.10
CA HIS A 96 -10.45 -0.40 4.64
C HIS A 96 -10.48 -0.28 3.10
N TRP A 97 -10.03 -1.30 2.35
CA TRP A 97 -10.20 -1.38 0.90
C TRP A 97 -11.58 -1.93 0.52
N HIS A 98 -12.25 -2.71 1.38
CA HIS A 98 -13.51 -3.39 1.05
C HIS A 98 -14.57 -2.50 0.40
N PRO A 99 -14.78 -1.23 0.82
CA PRO A 99 -15.76 -0.35 0.16
C PRO A 99 -15.46 -0.05 -1.31
N LEU A 100 -14.22 -0.23 -1.76
CA LEU A 100 -13.73 0.09 -3.10
C LEU A 100 -13.45 -1.16 -3.94
N VAL A 101 -13.50 -2.33 -3.32
CA VAL A 101 -13.16 -3.63 -3.93
C VAL A 101 -14.44 -4.29 -4.43
N ARG A 102 -14.39 -4.91 -5.60
CA ARG A 102 -15.52 -5.67 -6.15
C ARG A 102 -15.53 -7.10 -5.65
N ASP A 103 -16.73 -7.68 -5.59
CA ASP A 103 -16.91 -9.10 -5.27
C ASP A 103 -16.01 -9.98 -6.16
N GLY A 104 -15.20 -10.81 -5.52
CA GLY A 104 -14.28 -11.74 -6.18
C GLY A 104 -12.94 -11.15 -6.62
N GLU A 105 -12.67 -9.86 -6.39
CA GLU A 105 -11.32 -9.32 -6.56
C GLU A 105 -10.39 -9.80 -5.44
N THR A 106 -9.14 -10.08 -5.80
CA THR A 106 -8.07 -10.41 -4.85
C THR A 106 -7.05 -9.28 -4.83
N ARG A 107 -6.26 -9.17 -3.77
CA ARG A 107 -5.19 -8.16 -3.67
C ARG A 107 -4.24 -8.23 -4.88
N TRP A 108 -3.85 -9.44 -5.31
CA TRP A 108 -3.03 -9.62 -6.52
C TRP A 108 -3.67 -9.06 -7.79
N MET A 109 -4.99 -9.25 -7.98
CA MET A 109 -5.68 -8.67 -9.14
C MET A 109 -5.66 -7.15 -9.10
N ILE A 110 -5.84 -6.56 -7.91
CA ILE A 110 -5.80 -5.12 -7.70
C ILE A 110 -4.40 -4.58 -8.01
N GLU A 111 -3.35 -5.19 -7.45
CA GLU A 111 -1.94 -4.84 -7.72
C GLU A 111 -1.62 -4.88 -9.21
N ARG A 112 -1.97 -5.98 -9.88
CA ARG A 112 -1.74 -6.14 -11.31
C ARG A 112 -2.46 -5.07 -12.13
N ASN A 113 -3.70 -4.76 -11.77
CA ASN A 113 -4.51 -3.77 -12.47
C ASN A 113 -4.01 -2.34 -12.20
N ALA A 114 -3.58 -2.03 -10.97
CA ALA A 114 -2.97 -0.77 -10.60
C ALA A 114 -1.68 -0.53 -11.41
N ALA A 115 -0.79 -1.54 -11.45
CA ALA A 115 0.44 -1.48 -12.25
C ALA A 115 0.15 -1.32 -13.75
N ALA A 116 -0.84 -2.03 -14.29
CA ALA A 116 -1.25 -1.90 -15.69
C ALA A 116 -1.84 -0.51 -16.01
N ALA A 117 -2.48 0.13 -15.03
CA ALA A 117 -2.99 1.49 -15.12
C ALA A 117 -1.92 2.57 -14.81
N GLY A 118 -0.69 2.16 -14.46
CA GLY A 118 0.43 3.06 -14.18
C GLY A 118 0.41 3.67 -12.77
N PHE A 119 -0.31 3.07 -11.83
CA PHE A 119 -0.33 3.49 -10.44
C PHE A 119 0.77 2.80 -9.64
N PHE A 120 1.42 3.57 -8.77
CA PHE A 120 2.40 3.05 -7.80
C PHE A 120 1.75 2.62 -6.48
N SER A 121 0.51 3.08 -6.20
CA SER A 121 -0.29 2.69 -5.05
C SER A 121 -1.60 2.08 -5.52
N GLU A 122 -1.91 0.89 -5.00
CA GLU A 122 -3.17 0.20 -5.25
C GLU A 122 -4.37 0.98 -4.71
N MET A 123 -4.21 1.64 -3.56
CA MET A 123 -5.24 2.49 -2.98
C MET A 123 -5.58 3.69 -3.88
N ASP A 124 -4.58 4.34 -4.48
CA ASP A 124 -4.81 5.44 -5.41
C ASP A 124 -5.54 4.96 -6.68
N TYR A 125 -5.18 3.77 -7.17
CA TYR A 125 -5.90 3.11 -8.26
C TYR A 125 -7.37 2.83 -7.89
N LEU A 126 -7.64 2.28 -6.71
CA LEU A 126 -8.99 1.98 -6.24
C LEU A 126 -9.85 3.24 -6.11
N LYS A 127 -9.30 4.32 -5.54
CA LYS A 127 -9.97 5.63 -5.44
C LYS A 127 -10.28 6.21 -6.82
N TRP A 128 -9.29 6.24 -7.70
CA TRP A 128 -9.45 6.74 -9.07
C TRP A 128 -10.54 5.97 -9.84
N ARG A 129 -10.51 4.64 -9.75
CA ARG A 129 -11.50 3.76 -10.37
C ARG A 129 -12.91 4.07 -9.88
N HIS A 130 -13.08 4.16 -8.56
CA HIS A 130 -14.38 4.45 -7.94
C HIS A 130 -14.91 5.84 -8.31
N SER A 131 -14.05 6.86 -8.40
CA SER A 131 -14.43 8.19 -8.86
C SER A 131 -14.93 8.20 -10.30
N ASN A 132 -14.21 7.55 -11.22
CA ASN A 132 -14.61 7.49 -12.64
C ASN A 132 -15.93 6.74 -12.86
N GLU A 133 -16.18 5.69 -12.07
CA GLU A 133 -17.42 4.91 -12.18
C GLU A 133 -18.64 5.71 -11.71
N ASN A 134 -18.49 6.55 -10.69
CA ASN A 134 -19.55 7.44 -10.23
C ASN A 134 -19.79 8.61 -11.18
N GLU A 135 -18.75 9.13 -11.85
CA GLU A 135 -18.92 10.13 -12.92
C GLU A 135 -19.61 9.55 -14.16
N SER A 136 -19.48 8.25 -14.42
CA SER A 136 -20.10 7.56 -15.56
C SER A 136 -21.61 7.31 -15.39
N LEU A 137 -22.13 7.48 -14.16
CA LEU A 137 -23.53 7.23 -13.79
C LEU A 137 -24.33 8.53 -13.54
N SER A 138 -23.72 9.70 -13.81
CA SER A 138 -24.34 11.04 -13.73
C SER A 138 -24.56 11.62 -15.12
#